data_AF-A0A842MHW0-F1
#
_entry.id   AF-A0A842MHW0-F1
#
_cell.length_a   1.000
_cell.length_b   1.000
_cell.length_c   1.000
_cell.angle_alpha   90.00
_cell.angle_beta   90.00
_cell.angle_gamma   90.00
#
_symmetry.space_group_name_H-M   'P 1'
#
loop_
_entity.id
_entity.type
_entity.pdbx_description
1 polymer ?
#
loop_
_entity_poly.entity_id
_entity_poly.type
_entity_poly.pdbx_seq_one_letter_code
_entity_poly.pdbx_strand_id
1 'polypeptide(L)'
;MKGIVCSGKGEGKKYIAMDEYKKQIEEKFNFSPYEGTLNLELSKEIFDDLKNIEGINLRGFKKGNKFFGDVKSFPVEIDGRKCALLLPAMSKHSSVVEIVCGEKFRNGLRDGDDVFFFFEPFEKKGVDASFFALPHCGMEESRITIYYDSPFEEGRRDLFCEENREDAYLKRFIGRDAASMIFEGEGKEEYKKLFEWIKRKGYSIISPLRKIKYSCLNEWQIEIKIKRE
;
A
#
# COMPACT_ATOMS: atom_id res chain seq x y z
N MET A 1 3.57 6.58 -10.44
CA MET A 1 3.65 7.67 -9.44
C MET A 1 5.02 8.31 -9.49
N LYS A 2 5.10 9.59 -9.15
CA LYS A 2 6.33 10.39 -9.17
C LYS A 2 6.79 10.67 -7.73
N GLY A 3 8.09 10.51 -7.46
CA GLY A 3 8.75 10.97 -6.25
C GLY A 3 10.03 11.75 -6.60
N ILE A 4 10.41 12.69 -5.73
CA ILE A 4 11.62 13.51 -5.91
C ILE A 4 12.71 12.99 -4.97
N VAL A 5 13.89 12.70 -5.51
CA VAL A 5 15.02 12.23 -4.71
C VAL A 5 15.43 13.31 -3.71
N CYS A 6 15.58 12.92 -2.44
CA CYS A 6 16.04 13.81 -1.39
C CYS A 6 17.07 13.12 -0.48
N SER A 7 17.93 13.90 0.16
CA SER A 7 18.86 13.35 1.15
C SER A 7 18.17 13.12 2.50
N GLY A 8 18.32 11.90 3.02
CA GLY A 8 18.01 11.58 4.40
C GLY A 8 19.20 11.80 5.35
N LYS A 9 19.00 11.44 6.62
CA LYS A 9 20.07 11.45 7.64
C LYS A 9 21.07 10.29 7.54
N GLY A 10 20.92 9.42 6.53
CA GLY A 10 21.74 8.21 6.37
C GLY A 10 21.45 7.11 7.38
N GLU A 11 20.40 7.25 8.19
CA GLU A 11 20.06 6.28 9.25
C GLU A 11 19.37 5.02 8.70
N GLY A 12 18.70 5.10 7.54
CA GLY A 12 18.00 3.98 6.90
C GLY A 12 18.86 2.72 6.76
N LYS A 13 20.12 2.87 6.36
CA LYS A 13 21.10 1.77 6.27
C LYS A 13 21.18 0.95 7.56
N LYS A 14 21.22 1.63 8.72
CA LYS A 14 21.32 0.98 10.03
C LYS A 14 20.08 0.16 10.34
N TYR A 15 18.89 0.64 9.98
CA TYR A 15 17.64 -0.08 10.21
C TYR A 15 17.48 -1.29 9.28
N ILE A 16 17.78 -1.12 7.99
CA ILE A 16 17.70 -2.21 7.01
C ILE A 16 18.70 -3.34 7.30
N ALA A 17 19.87 -3.01 7.87
CA ALA A 17 20.86 -4.00 8.29
C ALA A 17 20.47 -4.79 9.57
N MET A 18 19.38 -4.44 10.25
CA MET A 18 18.91 -5.21 11.42
C MET A 18 18.23 -6.51 10.95
N ASP A 19 18.71 -7.66 11.45
CA ASP A 19 18.15 -8.97 11.12
C ASP A 19 16.63 -9.04 11.25
N GLU A 20 16.06 -8.36 12.25
CA GLU A 20 14.64 -8.35 12.54
C GLU A 20 13.81 -7.67 11.43
N TYR A 21 14.32 -6.62 10.78
CA TYR A 21 13.67 -6.02 9.60
C TYR A 21 14.08 -6.73 8.32
N LYS A 22 15.36 -7.08 8.17
CA LYS A 22 15.89 -7.74 6.97
C LYS A 22 15.14 -9.03 6.65
N LYS A 23 14.94 -9.90 7.64
CA LYS A 23 14.19 -11.16 7.49
C LYS A 23 12.75 -10.91 7.08
N GLN A 24 12.09 -9.92 7.68
CA GLN A 24 10.71 -9.59 7.30
C GLN A 24 10.62 -9.04 5.88
N ILE A 25 11.60 -8.26 5.42
CA ILE A 25 11.65 -7.79 4.02
C ILE A 25 11.85 -8.97 3.08
N GLU A 26 12.80 -9.87 3.39
CA GLU A 26 13.06 -11.09 2.61
C GLU A 26 11.80 -11.96 2.49
N GLU A 27 11.12 -12.22 3.61
CA GLU A 27 9.90 -13.03 3.66
C GLU A 27 8.72 -12.40 2.92
N LYS A 28 8.51 -11.08 3.07
CA LYS A 28 7.29 -10.40 2.57
C LYS A 28 7.43 -9.86 1.15
N PHE A 29 8.64 -9.53 0.73
CA PHE A 29 8.92 -8.92 -0.58
C PHE A 29 9.74 -9.83 -1.50
N ASN A 30 10.22 -10.98 -1.01
CA ASN A 30 10.91 -12.00 -1.79
C ASN A 30 12.19 -11.47 -2.50
N PHE A 31 12.95 -10.63 -1.80
CA PHE A 31 14.31 -10.22 -2.17
C PHE A 31 15.13 -9.89 -0.91
N SER A 32 16.46 -10.06 -0.96
CA SER A 32 17.36 -9.62 0.12
C SER A 32 17.67 -8.13 -0.03
N PRO A 33 17.37 -7.27 0.96
CA PRO A 33 17.52 -5.84 0.80
C PRO A 33 18.99 -5.41 0.80
N TYR A 34 19.33 -4.50 -0.12
CA TYR A 34 20.56 -3.74 -0.03
C TYR A 34 20.56 -2.87 1.23
N GLU A 35 21.70 -2.77 1.91
CA GLU A 35 21.86 -1.97 3.12
C GLU A 35 21.90 -0.46 2.81
N GLY A 36 20.75 0.09 2.49
CA GLY A 36 20.54 1.50 2.20
C GLY A 36 19.11 1.76 1.74
N THR A 37 18.72 3.03 1.84
CA THR A 37 17.42 3.50 1.39
C THR A 37 17.63 4.61 0.36
N LEU A 38 16.76 4.66 -0.65
CA LEU A 38 16.56 5.87 -1.45
C LEU A 38 15.38 6.63 -0.84
N ASN A 39 15.60 7.88 -0.45
CA ASN A 39 14.52 8.71 0.08
C ASN A 39 13.85 9.45 -1.08
N LEU A 40 12.53 9.36 -1.12
CA LEU A 40 11.70 10.05 -2.09
C LEU A 40 10.71 10.95 -1.35
N GLU A 41 10.70 12.23 -1.71
CA GLU A 41 9.63 13.14 -1.35
C GLU A 41 8.46 12.96 -2.33
N LEU A 42 7.28 12.69 -1.78
CA LEU A 42 6.04 12.55 -2.53
C LEU A 42 5.20 13.82 -2.40
N SER A 43 4.21 13.99 -3.28
CA SER A 43 3.18 14.99 -3.03
C SER A 43 2.45 14.67 -1.71
N LYS A 44 1.95 15.72 -1.04
CA LYS A 44 1.22 15.57 0.22
C LYS A 44 0.00 14.66 0.07
N GLU A 45 -0.71 14.78 -1.05
CA GLU A 45 -1.93 13.99 -1.35
C GLU A 45 -1.62 12.49 -1.46
N ILE A 46 -0.58 12.12 -2.23
CA ILE A 46 -0.15 10.72 -2.36
C ILE A 46 0.30 10.17 -1.00
N PHE A 47 1.08 10.94 -0.25
CA PHE A 47 1.55 10.52 1.07
C PHE A 47 0.39 10.34 2.06
N ASP A 48 -0.59 11.24 2.03
CA ASP A 48 -1.79 11.16 2.87
C ASP A 48 -2.66 9.95 2.51
N ASP A 49 -2.80 9.62 1.22
CA ASP A 49 -3.49 8.41 0.78
C ASP A 49 -2.76 7.14 1.22
N LEU A 50 -1.44 7.06 1.06
CA LEU A 50 -0.66 5.90 1.52
C LEU A 50 -0.75 5.66 3.03
N LYS A 51 -0.95 6.73 3.82
CA LYS A 51 -1.24 6.60 5.26
C LYS A 51 -2.60 5.95 5.53
N ASN A 52 -3.60 6.16 4.66
CA ASN A 52 -4.94 5.59 4.80
C ASN A 52 -5.06 4.19 4.16
N ILE A 53 -4.22 3.87 3.17
CA ILE A 53 -4.20 2.54 2.56
C ILE A 53 -3.54 1.55 3.55
N GLU A 54 -4.19 0.41 3.76
CA GLU A 54 -3.59 -0.71 4.48
C GLU A 54 -2.42 -1.28 3.67
N GLY A 55 -1.25 -1.38 4.29
CA GLY A 55 -0.05 -1.95 3.66
C GLY A 55 0.40 -3.23 4.34
N ILE A 56 1.54 -3.74 3.87
CA ILE A 56 2.27 -4.82 4.53
C ILE A 56 2.93 -4.21 5.78
N ASN A 57 2.61 -4.71 6.98
CA ASN A 57 3.25 -4.22 8.20
C ASN A 57 4.56 -4.97 8.47
N LEU A 58 5.70 -4.27 8.51
CA LEU A 58 6.94 -4.78 9.11
C LEU A 58 6.86 -4.51 10.62
N ARG A 59 6.77 -5.58 11.41
CA ARG A 59 6.57 -5.51 12.85
C ARG A 59 7.80 -4.93 13.52
N GLY A 60 7.56 -3.97 14.40
CA GLY A 60 8.51 -3.44 15.34
C GLY A 60 8.97 -4.48 16.34
N PHE A 61 10.09 -4.18 17.00
CA PHE A 61 10.74 -5.09 17.95
C PHE A 61 11.53 -4.30 18.99
N LYS A 62 11.88 -4.98 20.08
CA LYS A 62 12.76 -4.44 21.13
C LYS A 62 14.14 -5.06 21.00
N LYS A 63 15.18 -4.24 20.99
CA LYS A 63 16.59 -4.68 21.00
C LYS A 63 17.33 -3.97 22.12
N GLY A 64 17.67 -4.72 23.17
CA GLY A 64 18.17 -4.16 24.43
C GLY A 64 17.14 -3.19 25.03
N ASN A 65 17.57 -1.95 25.29
CA ASN A 65 16.71 -0.89 25.85
C ASN A 65 16.04 0.00 24.79
N LYS A 66 16.16 -0.32 23.50
CA LYS A 66 15.56 0.46 22.41
C LYS A 66 14.38 -0.28 21.78
N PHE A 67 13.32 0.47 21.50
CA PHE A 67 12.16 0.01 20.73
C PHE A 67 12.26 0.56 19.30
N PHE A 68 12.01 -0.32 18.33
CA PHE A 68 11.96 -0.03 16.91
C PHE A 68 10.51 -0.22 16.46
N GLY A 69 9.92 0.82 15.89
CA GLY A 69 8.48 0.87 15.61
C GLY A 69 8.04 0.07 14.39
N ASP A 70 6.73 -0.06 14.22
CA ASP A 70 6.15 -0.64 13.00
C ASP A 70 6.45 0.23 11.77
N VAL A 71 6.61 -0.43 10.63
CA VAL A 71 6.82 0.22 9.33
C VAL A 71 5.75 -0.28 8.37
N LYS A 72 4.87 0.61 7.93
CA LYS A 72 3.91 0.32 6.85
C LYS A 72 4.70 0.25 5.55
N SER A 73 4.43 -0.74 4.73
CA SER A 73 5.20 -0.95 3.50
C SER A 73 4.36 -1.46 2.34
N PHE A 74 4.84 -1.22 1.12
CA PHE A 74 4.15 -1.57 -0.11
C PHE A 74 5.13 -2.07 -1.17
N PRO A 75 4.80 -3.11 -1.94
CA PRO A 75 5.68 -3.56 -3.02
C PRO A 75 5.52 -2.62 -4.20
N VAL A 76 6.67 -2.18 -4.72
CA VAL A 76 6.74 -1.27 -5.86
C VAL A 76 7.78 -1.76 -6.86
N GLU A 77 7.64 -1.31 -8.09
CA GLU A 77 8.62 -1.48 -9.15
C GLU A 77 9.19 -0.12 -9.55
N ILE A 78 10.52 -0.06 -9.67
CA ILE A 78 11.23 1.11 -10.20
C ILE A 78 12.22 0.62 -11.26
N ASP A 79 12.10 1.12 -12.48
CA ASP A 79 12.92 0.72 -13.63
C ASP A 79 13.03 -0.81 -13.80
N GLY A 80 11.90 -1.52 -13.67
CA GLY A 80 11.84 -2.99 -13.77
C GLY A 80 12.38 -3.75 -12.55
N ARG A 81 12.76 -3.06 -11.47
CA ARG A 81 13.31 -3.66 -10.26
C ARG A 81 12.26 -3.72 -9.16
N LYS A 82 12.15 -4.89 -8.52
CA LYS A 82 11.33 -5.07 -7.32
C LYS A 82 11.94 -4.35 -6.13
N CYS A 83 11.14 -3.52 -5.51
CA CYS A 83 11.51 -2.75 -4.32
C CYS A 83 10.35 -2.74 -3.31
N ALA A 84 10.65 -2.28 -2.11
CA ALA A 84 9.70 -2.01 -1.06
C ALA A 84 9.70 -0.51 -0.77
N LEU A 85 8.53 0.11 -0.81
CA LEU A 85 8.30 1.46 -0.32
C LEU A 85 7.93 1.37 1.15
N LEU A 86 8.67 2.07 2.01
CA LEU A 86 8.55 2.06 3.46
C LEU A 86 8.05 3.41 3.97
N LEU A 87 7.05 3.37 4.85
CA LEU A 87 6.51 4.48 5.63
C LEU A 87 6.69 4.18 7.12
N PRO A 88 7.79 4.66 7.75
CA PRO A 88 7.98 4.53 9.18
C PRO A 88 6.89 5.28 9.95
N ALA A 89 6.22 4.62 10.90
CA ALA A 89 5.11 5.20 11.66
C ALA A 89 5.51 6.47 12.48
N MET A 90 6.80 6.62 12.78
CA MET A 90 7.35 7.72 13.59
C MET A 90 8.15 8.76 12.78
N SER A 91 8.04 8.77 11.45
CA SER A 91 8.81 9.74 10.66
C SER A 91 8.38 11.18 10.98
N LYS A 92 9.35 12.02 11.37
CA LYS A 92 9.16 13.47 11.59
C LYS A 92 9.12 14.27 10.28
N HIS A 93 9.45 13.64 9.15
CA HIS A 93 9.47 14.29 7.84
C HIS A 93 8.11 14.10 7.18
N SER A 94 7.37 15.21 7.02
CA SER A 94 6.14 15.22 6.25
C SER A 94 6.45 14.88 4.79
N SER A 95 5.82 13.82 4.27
CA SER A 95 5.84 13.45 2.84
C SER A 95 7.09 12.74 2.30
N VAL A 96 8.00 12.25 3.15
CA VAL A 96 9.15 11.44 2.70
C VAL A 96 8.90 9.95 2.94
N VAL A 97 9.12 9.14 1.91
CA VAL A 97 9.13 7.67 1.95
C VAL A 97 10.54 7.13 1.69
N GLU A 98 10.80 5.91 2.14
CA GLU A 98 12.08 5.23 1.91
C GLU A 98 11.88 4.04 0.97
N ILE A 99 12.66 3.96 -0.11
CA ILE A 99 12.67 2.83 -1.03
C ILE A 99 13.86 1.92 -0.70
N VAL A 100 13.58 0.62 -0.59
CA VAL A 100 14.57 -0.43 -0.43
C VAL A 100 14.47 -1.40 -1.61
N CYS A 101 15.58 -1.72 -2.24
CA CYS A 101 15.66 -2.68 -3.35
C CYS A 101 16.73 -3.74 -3.04
N GLY A 102 16.80 -4.80 -3.85
CA GLY A 102 17.84 -5.82 -3.70
C GLY A 102 19.26 -5.37 -4.07
N GLU A 103 19.38 -4.20 -4.71
CA GLU A 103 20.63 -3.64 -5.19
C GLU A 103 20.73 -2.14 -4.88
N LYS A 104 21.95 -1.59 -4.99
CA LYS A 104 22.22 -0.18 -4.69
C LYS A 104 21.52 0.72 -5.71
N PHE A 105 20.53 1.48 -5.26
CA PHE A 105 19.67 2.26 -6.15
C PHE A 105 20.15 3.70 -6.42
N ARG A 106 20.91 4.33 -5.52
CA ARG A 106 21.35 5.75 -5.67
C ARG A 106 22.47 5.99 -6.71
N ASN A 107 22.82 5.02 -7.56
CA ASN A 107 24.00 5.15 -8.43
C ASN A 107 23.72 6.02 -9.67
N GLY A 108 23.80 7.34 -9.52
CA GLY A 108 23.60 8.34 -10.58
C GLY A 108 22.50 9.35 -10.28
N LEU A 109 21.60 9.04 -9.33
CA LEU A 109 20.54 9.93 -8.87
C LEU A 109 21.06 11.01 -7.91
N ARG A 110 20.67 12.25 -8.18
CA ARG A 110 20.95 13.45 -7.38
C ARG A 110 19.68 13.92 -6.70
N ASP A 111 19.85 14.70 -5.63
CA ASP A 111 18.72 15.36 -4.99
C ASP A 111 18.03 16.31 -5.98
N GLY A 112 16.70 16.22 -6.04
CA GLY A 112 15.87 16.92 -7.03
C GLY A 112 15.56 16.10 -8.28
N ASP A 113 16.18 14.94 -8.48
CA ASP A 113 15.85 14.08 -9.63
C ASP A 113 14.47 13.43 -9.47
N ASP A 114 13.75 13.31 -10.57
CA ASP A 114 12.47 12.62 -10.63
C ASP A 114 12.68 11.10 -10.71
N VAL A 115 11.97 10.35 -9.87
CA VAL A 115 11.90 8.89 -9.93
C VAL A 115 10.44 8.47 -10.07
N PHE A 116 10.18 7.59 -11.04
CA PHE A 116 8.86 7.03 -11.27
C PHE A 116 8.78 5.61 -10.74
N PHE A 117 7.76 5.33 -9.94
CA PHE A 117 7.51 4.00 -9.39
C PHE A 117 6.06 3.58 -9.63
N PHE A 118 5.85 2.27 -9.71
CA PHE A 118 4.55 1.63 -9.86
C PHE A 118 4.32 0.68 -8.69
N PHE A 119 3.10 0.56 -8.19
CA PHE A 119 2.82 -0.48 -7.19
C PHE A 119 2.74 -1.84 -7.88
N GLU A 120 3.06 -2.87 -7.12
CA GLU A 120 2.89 -4.26 -7.52
C GLU A 120 1.73 -4.89 -6.71
N PRO A 121 1.07 -5.94 -7.24
CA PRO A 121 0.00 -6.61 -6.52
C PRO A 121 0.49 -7.25 -5.22
N PHE A 122 -0.31 -7.17 -4.15
CA PHE A 122 0.04 -7.66 -2.83
C PHE A 122 -1.13 -8.26 -2.05
N GLU A 123 -0.79 -9.06 -1.04
CA GLU A 123 -1.75 -9.66 -0.12
C GLU A 123 -2.01 -8.70 1.04
N LYS A 124 -3.29 -8.45 1.31
CA LYS A 124 -3.78 -7.89 2.57
C LYS A 124 -4.30 -9.02 3.42
N LYS A 125 -3.90 -9.04 4.68
CA LYS A 125 -4.48 -9.97 5.65
C LYS A 125 -5.88 -9.50 6.02
N GLY A 126 -6.81 -10.45 6.02
CA GLY A 126 -8.17 -10.18 6.47
C GLY A 126 -8.16 -9.77 7.93
N VAL A 127 -8.62 -8.55 8.21
CA VAL A 127 -8.88 -8.07 9.55
C VAL A 127 -10.36 -7.72 9.63
N ASP A 128 -11.02 -8.12 10.72
CA ASP A 128 -12.38 -7.68 10.97
C ASP A 128 -12.37 -6.17 11.14
N ALA A 129 -13.13 -5.47 10.30
CA ALA A 129 -13.23 -4.02 10.32
C ALA A 129 -14.70 -3.62 10.39
N SER A 130 -14.96 -2.54 11.13
CA SER A 130 -16.27 -1.90 11.18
C SER A 130 -16.10 -0.41 10.94
N PHE A 131 -16.89 0.15 10.04
CA PHE A 131 -16.92 1.58 9.78
C PHE A 131 -18.33 2.07 9.50
N PHE A 132 -18.55 3.37 9.69
CA PHE A 132 -19.79 4.02 9.32
C PHE A 132 -19.77 4.30 7.82
N ALA A 133 -20.82 3.83 7.15
CA ALA A 133 -20.99 3.99 5.71
C ALA A 133 -22.28 4.74 5.41
N LEU A 134 -22.27 5.50 4.32
CA LEU A 134 -23.45 6.14 3.77
C LEU A 134 -23.72 5.61 2.37
N PRO A 135 -24.98 5.34 2.00
CA PRO A 135 -25.30 4.99 0.64
C PRO A 135 -25.02 6.20 -0.27
N HIS A 136 -24.35 5.98 -1.39
CA HIS A 136 -24.04 7.01 -2.39
C HIS A 136 -25.29 7.46 -3.19
N CYS A 137 -26.45 7.68 -2.57
CA CYS A 137 -27.69 8.03 -3.28
C CYS A 137 -27.63 9.44 -3.93
N GLY A 138 -26.86 9.60 -5.01
CA GLY A 138 -26.63 10.86 -5.70
C GLY A 138 -25.74 11.87 -4.96
N MET A 139 -25.11 11.47 -3.85
CA MET A 139 -24.19 12.31 -3.09
C MET A 139 -22.82 12.44 -3.77
N GLU A 140 -22.11 13.54 -3.48
CA GLU A 140 -20.71 13.68 -3.88
C GLU A 140 -19.83 12.61 -3.22
N GLU A 141 -18.77 12.21 -3.91
CA GLU A 141 -17.77 11.28 -3.37
C GLU A 141 -17.17 11.83 -2.07
N SER A 142 -16.94 10.95 -1.10
CA SER A 142 -16.21 11.31 0.11
C SER A 142 -14.72 11.01 -0.06
N ARG A 143 -13.92 11.40 0.95
CA ARG A 143 -12.46 11.16 0.99
C ARG A 143 -12.08 9.70 0.67
N ILE A 144 -12.91 8.74 1.07
CA ILE A 144 -12.77 7.33 0.71
C ILE A 144 -14.11 6.81 0.20
N THR A 145 -14.18 6.37 -1.06
CA THR A 145 -15.39 5.84 -1.69
C THR A 145 -15.17 4.40 -2.15
N ILE A 146 -16.07 3.49 -1.80
CA ILE A 146 -15.99 2.06 -2.14
C ILE A 146 -17.03 1.70 -3.19
N TYR A 147 -16.55 1.12 -4.28
CA TYR A 147 -17.33 0.60 -5.39
C TYR A 147 -17.36 -0.93 -5.31
N TYR A 148 -18.56 -1.52 -5.27
CA TYR A 148 -18.74 -2.98 -5.13
C TYR A 148 -18.95 -3.71 -6.46
N ASP A 149 -19.29 -2.96 -7.50
CA ASP A 149 -19.43 -3.45 -8.85
C ASP A 149 -18.20 -3.07 -9.68
N SER A 150 -18.02 -3.78 -10.79
CA SER A 150 -17.07 -3.39 -11.84
C SER A 150 -17.22 -1.87 -12.09
N PRO A 151 -16.13 -1.08 -12.23
CA PRO A 151 -16.23 0.35 -12.53
C PRO A 151 -16.96 0.64 -13.87
N PHE A 152 -17.32 -0.42 -14.61
CA PHE A 152 -18.01 -0.40 -15.89
C PHE A 152 -19.51 -0.78 -15.80
N GLU A 153 -20.06 -1.05 -14.61
CA GLU A 153 -21.48 -1.39 -14.41
C GLU A 153 -22.12 -0.57 -13.26
N GLU A 154 -23.40 -0.19 -13.41
CA GLU A 154 -24.15 0.55 -12.39
C GLU A 154 -24.56 -0.36 -11.23
N GLY A 155 -24.06 -0.07 -10.03
CA GLY A 155 -24.65 -0.61 -8.80
C GLY A 155 -24.25 0.13 -7.53
N ARG A 156 -24.37 -0.53 -6.38
CA ARG A 156 -24.39 0.09 -5.04
C ARG A 156 -22.99 0.55 -4.63
N ARG A 157 -22.87 1.79 -4.15
CA ARG A 157 -21.61 2.38 -3.67
C ARG A 157 -21.79 2.86 -2.22
N ASP A 158 -20.73 2.75 -1.43
CA ASP A 158 -20.69 3.23 -0.04
C ASP A 158 -19.65 4.36 0.09
N LEU A 159 -20.04 5.45 0.75
CA LEU A 159 -19.18 6.54 1.15
C LEU A 159 -18.67 6.27 2.58
N PHE A 160 -17.36 6.38 2.81
CA PHE A 160 -16.80 6.30 4.15
C PHE A 160 -17.16 7.55 4.97
N CYS A 161 -17.48 7.36 6.25
CA CYS A 161 -17.80 8.42 7.20
C CYS A 161 -16.99 8.24 8.50
N GLU A 162 -16.27 9.28 8.93
CA GLU A 162 -15.45 9.25 10.15
C GLU A 162 -16.31 9.22 11.43
N GLU A 163 -17.50 9.82 11.40
CA GLU A 163 -18.42 9.91 12.54
C GLU A 163 -19.77 9.25 12.26
N ASN A 164 -20.50 8.86 13.33
CA ASN A 164 -21.84 8.31 13.21
C ASN A 164 -22.86 9.42 12.89
N ARG A 165 -23.32 9.51 11.64
CA ARG A 165 -24.40 10.41 11.21
C ARG A 165 -25.76 9.71 11.29
N GLU A 166 -26.85 10.48 11.41
CA GLU A 166 -28.22 9.92 11.53
C GLU A 166 -28.61 8.97 10.38
N ASP A 167 -28.08 9.21 9.18
CA ASP A 167 -28.30 8.42 7.97
C ASP A 167 -27.22 7.35 7.72
N ALA A 168 -26.18 7.28 8.56
CA ALA A 168 -25.09 6.31 8.45
C ALA A 168 -25.49 4.96 9.03
N TYR A 169 -24.94 3.90 8.44
CA TYR A 169 -25.11 2.54 8.94
C TYR A 169 -23.74 1.89 9.24
N LEU A 170 -23.71 1.04 10.27
CA LEU A 170 -22.50 0.30 10.62
C LEU A 170 -22.29 -0.84 9.61
N LYS A 171 -21.26 -0.71 8.77
CA LYS A 171 -20.83 -1.77 7.86
C LYS A 171 -19.78 -2.62 8.57
N ARG A 172 -20.01 -3.94 8.64
CA ARG A 172 -19.05 -4.91 9.17
C ARG A 172 -18.46 -5.73 8.03
N PHE A 173 -17.14 -5.82 7.98
CA PHE A 173 -16.42 -6.72 7.09
C PHE A 173 -15.89 -7.90 7.89
N ILE A 174 -16.15 -9.11 7.38
CA ILE A 174 -15.52 -10.32 7.88
C ILE A 174 -14.12 -10.36 7.28
N GLY A 175 -13.11 -10.44 8.13
CA GLY A 175 -11.70 -10.47 7.74
C GLY A 175 -11.42 -11.64 6.79
N ARG A 176 -11.27 -11.32 5.51
CA ARG A 176 -10.83 -12.24 4.47
C ARG A 176 -9.58 -11.67 3.83
N ASP A 177 -8.62 -12.56 3.54
CA ASP A 177 -7.42 -12.16 2.81
C ASP A 177 -7.84 -11.57 1.45
N ALA A 178 -7.19 -10.48 1.05
CA ALA A 178 -7.51 -9.79 -0.19
C ALA A 178 -6.26 -9.59 -1.04
N ALA A 179 -6.42 -9.73 -2.35
CA ALA A 179 -5.45 -9.27 -3.33
C ALA A 179 -5.70 -7.78 -3.58
N SER A 180 -4.64 -6.98 -3.50
CA SER A 180 -4.69 -5.52 -3.59
C SER A 180 -3.70 -5.01 -4.63
N MET A 181 -4.08 -3.97 -5.37
CA MET A 181 -3.23 -3.26 -6.31
C MET A 181 -3.55 -1.77 -6.30
N ILE A 182 -2.57 -0.94 -5.94
CA ILE A 182 -2.71 0.52 -5.86
C ILE A 182 -2.33 1.15 -7.21
N PHE A 183 -3.00 2.21 -7.62
CA PHE A 183 -2.74 2.88 -8.89
C PHE A 183 -3.23 4.33 -8.91
N GLU A 184 -2.80 5.07 -9.93
CA GLU A 184 -3.28 6.40 -10.28
C GLU A 184 -4.02 6.32 -11.63
N GLY A 185 -5.08 7.11 -11.83
CA GLY A 185 -5.85 7.11 -13.09
C GLY A 185 -6.90 6.00 -13.21
N GLU A 186 -7.05 5.42 -14.40
CA GLU A 186 -8.17 4.52 -14.73
C GLU A 186 -8.03 3.10 -14.17
N GLY A 187 -6.81 2.55 -14.12
CA GLY A 187 -6.52 1.25 -13.50
C GLY A 187 -6.68 0.02 -14.40
N LYS A 188 -6.84 0.17 -15.72
CA LYS A 188 -7.10 -0.96 -16.64
C LYS A 188 -5.94 -1.96 -16.67
N GLU A 189 -4.71 -1.45 -16.66
CA GLU A 189 -3.50 -2.26 -16.73
C GLU A 189 -3.16 -2.87 -15.37
N GLU A 190 -3.43 -2.15 -14.29
CA GLU A 190 -3.30 -2.62 -12.92
C GLU A 190 -4.31 -3.71 -12.58
N TYR A 191 -5.53 -3.61 -13.12
CA TYR A 191 -6.51 -4.69 -13.07
C TYR A 191 -5.97 -5.97 -13.73
N LYS A 192 -5.43 -5.88 -14.96
CA LYS A 192 -4.87 -7.04 -15.66
C LYS A 192 -3.70 -7.64 -14.86
N LYS A 193 -2.76 -6.81 -14.40
CA LYS A 193 -1.63 -7.23 -13.55
C LYS A 193 -2.11 -7.95 -12.29
N LEU A 194 -3.12 -7.41 -11.60
CA LEU A 194 -3.70 -8.03 -10.41
C LEU A 194 -4.29 -9.41 -10.71
N PHE A 195 -5.10 -9.53 -11.78
CA PHE A 195 -5.72 -10.80 -12.17
C PHE A 195 -4.69 -11.86 -12.58
N GLU A 196 -3.68 -11.48 -13.37
CA GLU A 196 -2.58 -12.38 -13.74
C GLU A 196 -1.79 -12.82 -12.52
N TRP A 197 -1.53 -11.91 -11.58
CA TRP A 197 -0.85 -12.21 -10.33
C TRP A 197 -1.65 -13.21 -9.46
N ILE A 198 -2.97 -13.03 -9.30
CA ILE A 198 -3.85 -13.95 -8.59
C ILE A 198 -3.80 -15.34 -9.24
N LYS A 199 -3.90 -15.43 -10.57
CA LYS A 199 -3.81 -16.69 -11.32
C LYS A 199 -2.47 -17.38 -11.10
N ARG A 200 -1.35 -16.64 -11.23
CA ARG A 200 0.01 -17.18 -11.02
C ARG A 200 0.22 -17.70 -9.60
N LYS A 201 -0.38 -17.05 -8.61
CA LYS A 201 -0.36 -17.48 -7.21
C LYS A 201 -1.28 -18.68 -6.91
N GLY A 202 -2.15 -19.06 -7.85
CA GLY A 202 -3.09 -20.17 -7.67
C GLY A 202 -4.21 -19.88 -6.67
N TYR A 203 -4.49 -18.60 -6.41
CA TYR A 203 -5.53 -18.17 -5.46
C TYR A 203 -6.92 -18.30 -6.07
N SER A 204 -7.90 -18.68 -5.24
CA SER A 204 -9.31 -18.68 -5.63
C SER A 204 -9.92 -17.33 -5.33
N ILE A 205 -10.60 -16.72 -6.32
CA ILE A 205 -11.38 -15.49 -6.12
C ILE A 205 -12.68 -15.84 -5.40
N ILE A 206 -13.02 -15.10 -4.35
CA ILE A 206 -14.23 -15.34 -3.53
C ILE A 206 -15.16 -14.14 -3.41
N SER A 207 -14.80 -13.00 -4.02
CA SER A 207 -15.67 -11.83 -4.15
C SER A 207 -15.57 -11.22 -5.55
N PRO A 208 -16.53 -10.38 -5.94
CA PRO A 208 -16.35 -9.42 -7.03
C PRO A 208 -15.15 -8.48 -6.77
N LEU A 209 -14.71 -7.83 -7.85
CA LEU A 209 -13.72 -6.75 -7.78
C LEU A 209 -14.33 -5.53 -7.09
N ARG A 210 -13.58 -4.93 -6.17
CA ARG A 210 -13.89 -3.65 -5.56
C ARG A 210 -12.89 -2.59 -5.99
N LYS A 211 -13.37 -1.39 -6.29
CA LYS A 211 -12.52 -0.18 -6.37
C LYS A 211 -12.63 0.57 -5.06
N ILE A 212 -11.51 0.95 -4.47
CA ILE A 212 -11.46 1.91 -3.38
C ILE A 212 -10.80 3.17 -3.93
N LYS A 213 -11.53 4.29 -3.91
CA LYS A 213 -11.02 5.60 -4.32
C LYS A 213 -10.62 6.39 -3.08
N TYR A 214 -9.40 6.90 -3.07
CA TYR A 214 -8.86 7.82 -2.06
C TYR A 214 -8.85 9.25 -2.63
N SER A 215 -7.99 10.16 -2.13
CA SER A 215 -7.96 11.54 -2.64
C SER A 215 -7.39 11.64 -4.06
N CYS A 216 -6.28 10.95 -4.33
CA CYS A 216 -5.63 10.88 -5.64
C CYS A 216 -5.35 9.43 -6.09
N LEU A 217 -5.21 8.51 -5.13
CA LEU A 217 -4.94 7.10 -5.38
C LEU A 217 -6.22 6.28 -5.48
N ASN A 218 -6.10 5.16 -6.17
CA ASN A 218 -7.13 4.13 -6.25
C ASN A 218 -6.53 2.78 -5.86
N GLU A 219 -7.37 1.86 -5.41
CA GLU A 219 -7.01 0.48 -5.12
C GLU A 219 -8.02 -0.47 -5.76
N TRP A 220 -7.51 -1.45 -6.49
CA TRP A 220 -8.26 -2.65 -6.82
C TRP A 220 -8.13 -3.65 -5.69
N GLN A 221 -9.26 -4.15 -5.20
CA GLN A 221 -9.30 -5.15 -4.14
C GLN A 221 -10.21 -6.32 -4.50
N ILE A 222 -9.73 -7.53 -4.30
CA ILE A 222 -10.49 -8.77 -4.53
C ILE A 222 -10.25 -9.70 -3.34
N GLU A 223 -11.31 -10.17 -2.69
CA GLU A 223 -11.15 -11.21 -1.66
C GLU A 223 -10.70 -12.52 -2.32
N ILE A 224 -9.71 -13.15 -1.70
CA ILE A 224 -9.09 -14.37 -2.18
C ILE A 224 -9.06 -15.44 -1.10
N LYS A 225 -9.09 -16.69 -1.52
CA LYS A 225 -8.74 -17.83 -0.68
C LYS A 225 -7.35 -18.31 -1.07
N ILE A 226 -6.40 -18.16 -0.16
CA ILE A 226 -5.06 -18.70 -0.28
C ILE A 226 -5.14 -20.21 -0.10
N LYS A 227 -4.68 -20.98 -1.09
CA LYS A 227 -4.48 -22.42 -0.94
C LYS A 227 -3.30 -22.60 0.01
N ARG A 228 -3.55 -23.07 1.23
CA ARG A 228 -2.49 -23.57 2.10
C ARG A 228 -2.25 -25.02 1.71
N GLU A 229 -0.98 -25.35 1.45
CA GLU A 229 -0.53 -26.75 1.30
C GLU A 229 -0.80 -27.55 2.57
#